data_AF-A0AAU0KJ42-F1
#
_entry.id   AF-A0AAU0KJ42-F1
#
_cell.length_a   1.000
_cell.length_b   1.000
_cell.length_c   1.000
_cell.angle_alpha   90.00
_cell.angle_beta   90.00
_cell.angle_gamma   90.00
#
_symmetry.space_group_name_H-M   'P 1'
#
loop_
_entity.id
_entity.type
_entity.pdbx_description
1 polymer ?
#
loop_
_entity_poly.entity_id
_entity_poly.type
_entity_poly.pdbx_seq_one_letter_code
_entity_poly.pdbx_strand_id
1 'polypeptide(L)'
;MKKKAVMLLLVSLVSGCATLRDQIGTKNAAAVECAAAGGGLGYGICDVAGGNSLICALIGVGVAVVGGGVCYGLAAKYEERNQELVGKENDLDARLEYVRKINEDTEKSNEELKSRVAEASDRTDKILKKMKEGKSSPAKRDEQKKKLLEEEEAANQLVVLEEKVVKDMRNFQTRNLTNTGEKTATQVELDKEIEKLELLLAETQRQTKVLASKRQSI
;
A
#
# COMPACT_ATOMS: atom_id res chain seq x y z
N MET A 1 -28.37 29.47 58.50
CA MET A 1 -27.35 30.36 57.90
C MET A 1 -26.79 29.68 56.66
N LYS A 2 -26.87 30.39 55.51
CA LYS A 2 -26.00 30.31 54.30
C LYS A 2 -25.92 28.94 53.58
N LYS A 3 -26.64 28.74 52.47
CA LYS A 3 -26.21 28.95 51.06
C LYS A 3 -24.96 28.09 50.73
N LYS A 4 -24.95 27.11 49.82
CA LYS A 4 -25.20 27.12 48.35
C LYS A 4 -25.57 25.67 47.93
N ALA A 5 -26.59 25.35 47.13
CA ALA A 5 -26.92 25.74 45.76
C ALA A 5 -25.90 25.27 44.70
N VAL A 6 -26.46 24.78 43.58
CA VAL A 6 -25.87 24.38 42.28
C VAL A 6 -25.62 22.85 42.18
N MET A 7 -26.52 22.01 41.66
CA MET A 7 -27.28 22.01 40.39
C MET A 7 -26.46 21.50 39.19
N LEU A 8 -27.00 20.44 38.57
CA LEU A 8 -26.87 19.96 37.17
C LEU A 8 -25.51 20.14 36.44
N LEU A 9 -24.97 19.03 35.93
CA LEU A 9 -25.14 18.76 34.49
C LEU A 9 -24.94 17.26 34.16
N LEU A 10 -25.96 16.74 33.49
CA LEU A 10 -26.02 15.47 32.78
C LEU A 10 -25.51 15.73 31.35
N VAL A 11 -24.94 14.71 30.69
CA VAL A 11 -24.65 14.61 29.24
C VAL A 11 -23.37 15.29 28.72
N SER A 12 -22.38 14.47 28.34
CA SER A 12 -21.65 14.54 27.04
C SER A 12 -20.67 13.36 26.96
N LEU A 13 -20.98 12.33 26.15
CA LEU A 13 -20.61 12.20 24.73
C LEU A 13 -19.21 11.60 24.54
N VAL A 14 -19.23 10.35 24.07
CA VAL A 14 -18.38 9.81 22.99
C VAL A 14 -17.64 10.94 22.26
N SER A 15 -16.36 11.11 22.59
CA SER A 15 -15.46 12.05 21.91
C SER A 15 -14.09 11.40 21.73
N GLY A 16 -14.11 10.16 21.23
CA GLY A 16 -12.94 9.46 20.72
C GLY A 16 -13.09 9.19 19.23
N CYS A 17 -13.26 10.24 18.42
CA CYS A 17 -13.07 10.27 16.96
C CYS A 17 -13.62 11.59 16.40
N ALA A 18 -12.89 12.70 16.51
CA ALA A 18 -13.21 13.91 15.72
C ALA A 18 -12.04 14.88 15.53
N THR A 19 -10.95 14.79 16.29
CA THR A 19 -9.93 15.86 16.29
C THR A 19 -8.81 15.74 15.26
N LEU A 20 -8.90 14.80 14.30
CA LEU A 20 -7.93 14.68 13.20
C LEU A 20 -8.40 15.32 11.89
N ARG A 21 -9.62 15.85 11.82
CA ARG A 21 -10.20 16.31 10.55
C ARG A 21 -9.83 17.74 10.17
N ASP A 22 -9.46 18.59 11.12
CA ASP A 22 -9.21 20.02 10.87
C ASP A 22 -7.73 20.39 10.61
N GLN A 23 -6.78 19.49 10.83
CA GLN A 23 -5.36 19.74 10.49
C GLN A 23 -4.93 19.15 9.14
N ILE A 24 -5.80 18.39 8.46
CA ILE A 24 -5.47 17.78 7.18
C ILE A 24 -5.86 18.76 6.08
N GLY A 25 -4.90 19.60 5.68
CA GLY A 25 -4.97 20.37 4.46
C GLY A 25 -5.37 19.47 3.28
N THR A 26 -6.15 20.02 2.37
CA THR A 26 -6.91 19.37 1.26
C THR A 26 -6.08 18.62 0.21
N LYS A 27 -4.88 18.15 0.52
CA LYS A 27 -3.98 17.42 -0.40
C LYS A 27 -3.82 15.92 -0.10
N ASN A 28 -4.29 15.42 1.05
CA ASN A 28 -4.01 14.04 1.51
C ASN A 28 -5.27 13.18 1.75
N ALA A 29 -6.37 13.43 1.02
CA ALA A 29 -7.63 12.71 1.20
C ALA A 29 -7.54 11.18 0.94
N ALA A 30 -6.61 10.72 0.10
CA ALA A 30 -6.45 9.30 -0.22
C ALA A 30 -5.87 8.44 0.93
N ALA A 31 -5.10 9.06 1.84
CA ALA A 31 -4.53 8.36 3.01
C ALA A 31 -5.58 8.01 4.08
N VAL A 32 -6.68 8.77 4.10
CA VAL A 32 -7.75 8.63 5.08
C VAL A 32 -8.70 7.49 4.73
N GLU A 33 -8.87 7.17 3.44
CA GLU A 33 -9.80 6.11 3.03
C GLU A 33 -9.29 4.71 3.39
N CYS A 34 -7.97 4.47 3.35
CA CYS A 34 -7.40 3.22 3.83
C CYS A 34 -7.34 3.15 5.37
N ALA A 35 -7.27 4.29 6.05
CA ALA A 35 -7.38 4.36 7.52
C ALA A 35 -8.83 4.20 8.02
N ALA A 36 -9.84 4.58 7.22
CA ALA A 36 -11.25 4.46 7.58
C ALA A 36 -11.72 3.00 7.64
N ALA A 37 -11.04 2.08 6.95
CA ALA A 37 -11.31 0.65 7.02
C ALA A 37 -10.49 -0.09 8.09
N GLY A 38 -9.43 0.52 8.66
CA GLY A 38 -8.58 -0.19 9.61
C GLY A 38 -7.51 0.60 10.35
N GLY A 39 -7.92 1.33 11.39
CA GLY A 39 -7.09 1.78 12.51
C GLY A 39 -5.92 2.70 12.15
N GLY A 40 -6.18 4.00 12.26
CA GLY A 40 -5.15 5.02 12.20
C GLY A 40 -4.32 5.07 13.48
N LEU A 41 -2.99 5.03 13.34
CA LEU A 41 -2.03 5.54 14.34
C LEU A 41 -0.60 5.75 13.79
N GLY A 42 -0.31 5.57 12.49
CA GLY A 42 1.09 5.65 12.02
C GLY A 42 1.53 6.99 11.42
N TYR A 43 0.60 7.90 11.06
CA TYR A 43 0.94 9.12 10.31
C TYR A 43 1.84 10.07 11.13
N GLY A 44 1.69 10.07 12.46
CA GLY A 44 2.40 11.01 13.34
C GLY A 44 3.88 10.74 13.55
N ILE A 45 4.40 9.54 13.22
CA ILE A 45 5.81 9.19 13.48
C ILE A 45 6.69 9.47 12.25
N CYS A 46 6.15 9.26 11.04
CA CYS A 46 6.94 9.39 9.81
C CYS A 46 7.16 10.85 9.37
N ASP A 47 6.25 11.76 9.72
CA ASP A 47 6.39 13.21 9.43
C ASP A 47 7.51 13.87 10.26
N VAL A 48 7.80 13.34 11.46
CA VAL A 48 8.87 13.85 12.35
C VAL A 48 10.27 13.40 11.89
N ALA A 49 10.36 12.33 11.09
CA ALA A 49 11.61 11.79 10.57
C ALA A 49 12.06 12.41 9.23
N GLY A 50 11.35 13.44 8.72
CA GLY A 50 11.68 14.06 7.43
C GLY A 50 11.30 13.20 6.21
N GLY A 51 10.44 12.20 6.39
CA GLY A 51 9.97 11.33 5.33
C GLY A 51 9.06 12.05 4.33
N ASN A 52 9.08 11.61 3.08
CA ASN A 52 8.19 12.12 2.04
C ASN A 52 6.72 11.79 2.43
N SER A 53 5.87 12.81 2.58
CA SER A 53 4.51 12.72 3.15
C SER A 53 3.62 11.65 2.53
N LEU A 54 3.86 11.26 1.28
CA LEU A 54 3.18 10.19 0.58
C LEU A 54 3.53 8.78 1.09
N ILE A 55 4.79 8.56 1.51
CA ILE A 55 5.25 7.29 2.11
C ILE A 55 4.77 7.21 3.56
N CYS A 56 4.77 8.33 4.27
CA CYS A 56 4.22 8.41 5.62
C CYS A 56 2.71 8.16 5.68
N ALA A 57 1.98 8.56 4.62
CA ALA A 57 0.58 8.20 4.43
C ALA A 57 0.35 6.69 4.22
N LEU A 58 1.27 6.01 3.53
CA LEU A 58 1.22 4.55 3.33
C LEU A 58 1.54 3.78 4.61
N ILE A 59 2.49 4.28 5.42
CA ILE A 59 2.92 3.68 6.70
C ILE A 59 1.93 3.99 7.83
N GLY A 60 1.10 5.03 7.68
CA GLY A 60 0.14 5.50 8.67
C GLY A 60 -0.98 4.52 9.06
N VAL A 61 -1.14 3.48 8.25
CA VAL A 61 -2.26 2.55 8.20
C VAL A 61 -1.82 1.25 8.86
N GLY A 62 -2.27 1.00 10.09
CA GLY A 62 -1.78 -0.18 10.80
C GLY A 62 -2.49 -0.53 12.07
N VAL A 63 -3.84 -0.57 12.10
CA VAL A 63 -4.59 -1.54 12.93
C VAL A 63 -5.98 -1.83 12.33
N ALA A 64 -6.13 -2.74 11.37
CA ALA A 64 -7.24 -3.69 11.46
C ALA A 64 -6.98 -4.97 10.67
N VAL A 65 -7.20 -6.05 11.41
CA VAL A 65 -7.18 -7.44 11.01
C VAL A 65 -8.33 -7.70 10.03
N VAL A 66 -8.05 -8.56 9.04
CA VAL A 66 -8.91 -9.10 7.97
C VAL A 66 -8.74 -8.39 6.61
N GLY A 67 -7.79 -8.87 5.80
CA GLY A 67 -7.66 -8.58 4.37
C GLY A 67 -6.40 -7.81 3.92
N GLY A 68 -5.73 -7.07 4.82
CA GLY A 68 -4.66 -6.11 4.49
C GLY A 68 -3.21 -6.52 4.80
N GLY A 69 -2.90 -7.81 4.99
CA GLY A 69 -1.58 -8.24 5.51
C GLY A 69 -0.38 -7.97 4.59
N VAL A 70 -0.57 -8.04 3.27
CA VAL A 70 0.55 -7.96 2.29
C VAL A 70 1.09 -6.53 2.15
N CYS A 71 0.23 -5.51 2.20
CA CYS A 71 0.66 -4.11 2.07
C CYS A 71 1.57 -3.65 3.21
N TYR A 72 1.29 -4.09 4.45
CA TYR A 72 2.04 -3.63 5.61
C TYR A 72 3.49 -4.16 5.62
N GLY A 73 3.68 -5.43 5.28
CA GLY A 73 5.00 -6.06 5.26
C GLY A 73 5.91 -5.41 4.22
N LEU A 74 5.41 -5.21 3.00
CA LEU A 74 6.19 -4.60 1.93
C LEU A 74 6.47 -3.12 2.20
N ALA A 75 5.49 -2.32 2.62
CA ALA A 75 5.70 -0.91 2.94
C ALA A 75 6.74 -0.70 4.06
N ALA A 76 6.73 -1.54 5.10
CA ALA A 76 7.74 -1.51 6.16
C ALA A 76 9.14 -1.87 5.64
N LYS A 77 9.23 -2.86 4.74
CA LYS A 77 10.50 -3.23 4.09
C LYS A 77 11.03 -2.12 3.21
N TYR A 78 10.17 -1.45 2.44
CA TYR A 78 10.55 -0.27 1.65
C TYR A 78 11.13 0.84 2.51
N GLU A 79 10.55 1.11 3.69
CA GLU A 79 11.10 2.10 4.61
C GLU A 79 12.46 1.66 5.18
N GLU A 80 12.57 0.39 5.61
CA GLU A 80 13.84 -0.20 6.04
C GLU A 80 14.93 0.00 4.98
N ARG A 81 14.62 -0.28 3.71
CA ARG A 81 15.58 -0.11 2.59
C ARG A 81 15.89 1.35 2.32
N ASN A 82 14.93 2.26 2.45
CA ASN A 82 15.20 3.70 2.30
C ASN A 82 16.13 4.21 3.41
N GLN A 83 15.97 3.73 4.63
CA GLN A 83 16.88 4.06 5.74
C GLN A 83 18.30 3.54 5.50
N GLU A 84 18.44 2.36 4.88
CA GLU A 84 19.76 1.83 4.44
C GLU A 84 20.46 2.73 3.40
N LEU A 85 19.71 3.53 2.63
CA LEU A 85 20.24 4.48 1.65
C LEU A 85 20.62 5.85 2.23
N VAL A 86 20.27 6.16 3.48
CA VAL A 86 20.53 7.48 4.07
C VAL A 86 22.04 7.76 4.12
N GLY A 87 22.45 8.89 3.54
CA GLY A 87 23.85 9.27 3.37
C GLY A 87 24.60 8.54 2.24
N LYS A 88 23.92 7.66 1.50
CA LYS A 88 24.44 6.91 0.34
C LYS A 88 23.56 7.06 -0.90
N GLU A 89 22.72 8.09 -0.94
CA GLU A 89 21.65 8.24 -1.95
C GLU A 89 22.19 8.40 -3.38
N ASN A 90 23.43 8.86 -3.51
CA ASN A 90 24.13 9.06 -4.78
C ASN A 90 25.17 7.96 -5.07
N ASP A 91 25.31 6.97 -4.19
CA ASP A 91 26.26 5.88 -4.35
C ASP A 91 25.66 4.79 -5.24
N LEU A 92 26.37 4.43 -6.32
CA LEU A 92 25.88 3.48 -7.32
C LEU A 92 25.75 2.06 -6.76
N ASP A 93 26.70 1.62 -5.94
CA ASP A 93 26.70 0.27 -5.38
C ASP A 93 25.60 0.13 -4.33
N ALA A 94 25.40 1.14 -3.48
CA ALA A 94 24.30 1.18 -2.53
C ALA A 94 22.93 1.18 -3.22
N ARG A 95 22.81 1.89 -4.34
CA ARG A 95 21.58 1.91 -5.16
C ARG A 95 21.32 0.59 -5.84
N LEU A 96 22.36 -0.10 -6.29
CA LEU A 96 22.25 -1.45 -6.84
C LEU A 96 21.81 -2.45 -5.76
N GLU A 97 22.42 -2.40 -4.57
CA GLU A 97 22.02 -3.24 -3.44
C GLU A 97 20.57 -2.97 -3.02
N TYR A 98 20.18 -1.70 -2.94
CA TYR A 98 18.82 -1.28 -2.64
C TYR A 98 17.81 -1.90 -3.61
N VAL A 99 18.00 -1.75 -4.93
CA VAL A 99 17.03 -2.25 -5.91
C VAL A 99 16.97 -3.78 -5.92
N ARG A 100 18.08 -4.49 -5.66
CA ARG A 100 18.07 -5.95 -5.50
C ARG A 100 17.20 -6.40 -4.34
N LYS A 101 17.36 -5.80 -3.16
CA LYS A 101 16.54 -6.12 -1.99
C LYS A 101 15.07 -5.79 -2.23
N ILE A 102 14.79 -4.67 -2.88
CA ILE A 102 13.42 -4.33 -3.28
C ILE A 102 12.85 -5.38 -4.24
N ASN A 103 13.61 -5.85 -5.23
CA ASN A 103 13.16 -6.91 -6.13
C ASN A 103 12.82 -8.19 -5.37
N GLU A 104 13.65 -8.61 -4.40
CA GLU A 104 13.37 -9.78 -3.55
C GLU A 104 12.09 -9.60 -2.71
N ASP A 105 11.95 -8.44 -2.06
CA ASP A 105 10.79 -8.11 -1.22
C ASP A 105 9.49 -8.03 -2.06
N THR A 106 9.56 -7.48 -3.28
CA THR A 106 8.45 -7.43 -4.23
C THR A 106 8.13 -8.82 -4.83
N GLU A 107 9.12 -9.64 -5.16
CA GLU A 107 8.91 -11.02 -5.62
C GLU A 107 8.05 -11.82 -4.64
N LYS A 108 8.45 -11.79 -3.37
CA LYS A 108 7.70 -12.44 -2.30
C LYS A 108 6.28 -11.89 -2.17
N SER A 109 6.13 -10.57 -2.24
CA SER A 109 4.81 -9.92 -2.15
C SER A 109 3.90 -10.31 -3.32
N ASN A 110 4.47 -10.50 -4.52
CA ASN A 110 3.74 -10.96 -5.69
C ASN A 110 3.33 -12.44 -5.62
N GLU A 111 4.15 -13.30 -5.02
CA GLU A 111 3.75 -14.68 -4.73
C GLU A 111 2.55 -14.74 -3.77
N GLU A 112 2.60 -13.95 -2.69
CA GLU A 112 1.51 -13.84 -1.72
C GLU A 112 0.24 -13.27 -2.37
N LEU A 113 0.36 -12.19 -3.16
CA LEU A 113 -0.76 -11.59 -3.90
C LEU A 113 -1.39 -12.61 -4.85
N LYS A 114 -0.57 -13.34 -5.63
CA LYS A 114 -1.05 -14.37 -6.56
C LYS A 114 -1.83 -15.48 -5.86
N SER A 115 -1.35 -15.94 -4.69
CA SER A 115 -2.09 -16.93 -3.89
C SER A 115 -3.47 -16.38 -3.48
N ARG A 116 -3.52 -15.14 -2.99
CA ARG A 116 -4.78 -14.49 -2.59
C ARG A 116 -5.74 -14.32 -3.77
N VAL A 117 -5.25 -13.89 -4.93
CA VAL A 117 -6.06 -13.77 -6.15
C VAL A 117 -6.63 -15.13 -6.58
N ALA A 118 -5.85 -16.21 -6.48
CA ALA A 118 -6.33 -17.55 -6.79
C ALA A 118 -7.45 -17.99 -5.84
N GLU A 119 -7.30 -17.78 -4.54
CA GLU A 119 -8.34 -18.07 -3.56
C GLU A 119 -9.60 -17.23 -3.77
N ALA A 120 -9.45 -15.93 -4.03
CA ALA A 120 -10.56 -15.02 -4.29
C ALA A 120 -11.31 -15.40 -5.58
N SER A 121 -10.57 -15.86 -6.59
CA SER A 121 -11.12 -16.38 -7.84
C SER A 121 -11.96 -17.63 -7.61
N ASP A 122 -11.45 -18.61 -6.85
CA ASP A 122 -12.21 -19.83 -6.50
C ASP A 122 -13.48 -19.52 -5.69
N ARG A 123 -13.39 -18.63 -4.70
CA ARG A 123 -14.56 -18.15 -3.94
C ARG A 123 -15.61 -17.52 -4.86
N THR A 124 -15.16 -16.67 -5.78
CA THR A 124 -16.02 -15.99 -6.76
C THR A 124 -16.68 -16.98 -7.72
N ASP A 125 -15.93 -17.94 -8.26
CA ASP A 125 -16.45 -18.93 -9.20
C ASP A 125 -17.51 -19.83 -8.56
N LYS A 126 -17.34 -20.18 -7.28
CA LYS A 126 -18.37 -20.88 -6.48
C LYS A 126 -19.65 -20.04 -6.33
N ILE A 127 -19.54 -18.72 -6.15
CA ILE A 127 -20.69 -17.82 -6.09
C ILE A 127 -21.38 -17.70 -7.44
N LEU A 128 -20.62 -17.52 -8.53
CA LEU A 128 -21.17 -17.46 -9.90
C LEU A 128 -21.89 -18.75 -10.28
N LYS A 129 -21.37 -19.92 -9.88
CA LYS A 129 -22.08 -21.20 -10.06
C LYS A 129 -23.42 -21.21 -9.33
N LYS A 130 -23.45 -20.78 -8.06
CA LYS A 130 -24.71 -20.67 -7.28
C LYS A 130 -25.67 -19.65 -7.88
N MET A 131 -25.19 -18.57 -8.50
CA MET A 131 -26.02 -17.59 -9.20
C MET A 131 -26.72 -18.22 -10.41
N LYS A 132 -25.97 -18.98 -11.23
CA LYS A 132 -26.54 -19.72 -12.38
C LYS A 132 -27.57 -20.76 -11.95
N GLU A 133 -27.39 -21.37 -10.78
CA GLU A 133 -28.35 -22.32 -10.20
C GLU A 133 -29.54 -21.65 -9.48
N GLY A 134 -29.60 -20.31 -9.40
CA GLY A 134 -30.64 -19.59 -8.66
C GLY A 134 -30.55 -19.72 -7.13
N LYS A 135 -29.43 -20.23 -6.60
CA LYS A 135 -29.21 -20.54 -5.18
C LYS A 135 -28.32 -19.52 -4.46
N SER A 136 -27.91 -18.44 -5.13
CA SER A 136 -27.07 -17.42 -4.52
C SER A 136 -27.90 -16.38 -3.77
N SER A 137 -27.52 -16.10 -2.52
CA SER A 137 -28.09 -15.01 -1.74
C SER A 137 -27.49 -13.66 -2.17
N PRO A 138 -28.29 -12.58 -2.32
CA PRO A 138 -27.78 -11.22 -2.54
C PRO A 138 -26.74 -10.81 -1.51
N ALA A 139 -26.98 -11.06 -0.22
CA ALA A 139 -26.05 -10.70 0.85
C ALA A 139 -24.65 -11.33 0.68
N LYS A 140 -24.58 -12.59 0.22
CA LYS A 140 -23.30 -13.26 -0.05
C LYS A 140 -22.56 -12.68 -1.24
N ARG A 141 -23.28 -12.17 -2.24
CA ARG A 141 -22.69 -11.48 -3.40
C ARG A 141 -22.10 -10.15 -2.99
N ASP A 142 -22.84 -9.37 -2.22
CA ASP A 142 -22.40 -8.04 -1.76
C ASP A 142 -21.21 -8.17 -0.82
N GLU A 143 -21.22 -9.16 0.08
CA GLU A 143 -20.05 -9.47 0.92
C GLU A 143 -18.81 -9.82 0.10
N GLN A 144 -18.96 -10.67 -0.92
CA GLN A 144 -17.82 -11.04 -1.78
C GLN A 144 -17.34 -9.85 -2.62
N LYS A 145 -18.24 -9.00 -3.13
CA LYS A 145 -17.86 -7.77 -3.84
C LYS A 145 -17.05 -6.85 -2.95
N LYS A 146 -17.46 -6.69 -1.69
CA LYS A 146 -16.73 -5.88 -0.70
C LYS A 146 -15.33 -6.45 -0.45
N LYS A 147 -15.21 -7.76 -0.23
CA LYS A 147 -13.89 -8.41 -0.05
C LYS A 147 -12.99 -8.23 -1.26
N LEU A 148 -13.52 -8.42 -2.48
CA LEU A 148 -12.73 -8.20 -3.71
C LEU A 148 -12.32 -6.74 -3.88
N LEU A 149 -13.15 -5.78 -3.47
CA LEU A 149 -12.80 -4.36 -3.48
C LEU A 149 -11.65 -4.08 -2.49
N GLU A 150 -11.72 -4.60 -1.27
CA GLU A 150 -10.65 -4.45 -0.27
C GLU A 150 -9.33 -5.10 -0.75
N GLU A 151 -9.39 -6.26 -1.39
CA GLU A 151 -8.23 -6.91 -2.00
C GLU A 151 -7.67 -6.10 -3.20
N GLU A 152 -8.54 -5.54 -4.04
CA GLU A 152 -8.19 -4.68 -5.18
C GLU A 152 -7.52 -3.37 -4.72
N GLU A 153 -8.07 -2.71 -3.71
CA GLU A 153 -7.50 -1.48 -3.13
C GLU A 153 -6.12 -1.73 -2.53
N ALA A 154 -5.95 -2.81 -1.77
CA ALA A 154 -4.65 -3.21 -1.25
C ALA A 154 -3.64 -3.46 -2.39
N ALA A 155 -4.02 -4.21 -3.43
CA ALA A 155 -3.14 -4.47 -4.56
C ALA A 155 -2.80 -3.18 -5.35
N ASN A 156 -3.72 -2.23 -5.46
CA ASN A 156 -3.45 -0.91 -6.06
C ASN A 156 -2.44 -0.09 -5.26
N GLN A 157 -2.45 -0.17 -3.92
CA GLN A 157 -1.43 0.51 -3.11
C GLN A 157 -0.03 -0.04 -3.36
N LEU A 158 0.10 -1.36 -3.55
CA LEU A 158 1.37 -1.99 -3.94
C LEU A 158 1.86 -1.46 -5.29
N VAL A 159 0.96 -1.38 -6.28
CA VAL A 159 1.26 -0.80 -7.60
C VAL A 159 1.80 0.62 -7.47
N VAL A 160 1.14 1.48 -6.67
CA VAL A 160 1.59 2.88 -6.46
C VAL A 160 2.98 2.95 -5.82
N LEU A 161 3.26 2.07 -4.87
CA LEU A 161 4.56 2.01 -4.20
C LEU A 161 5.67 1.56 -5.16
N GLU A 162 5.43 0.50 -5.92
CA GLU A 162 6.36 -0.03 -6.91
C GLU A 162 6.61 0.97 -8.05
N GLU A 163 5.57 1.64 -8.56
CA GLU A 163 5.69 2.72 -9.54
C GLU A 163 6.60 3.85 -9.05
N LYS A 164 6.47 4.22 -7.76
CA LYS A 164 7.33 5.23 -7.15
C LYS A 164 8.79 4.81 -7.16
N VAL A 165 9.07 3.55 -6.86
CA VAL A 165 10.45 3.05 -6.76
C VAL A 165 11.07 2.90 -8.13
N VAL A 166 10.34 2.34 -9.10
CA VAL A 166 10.75 2.31 -10.52
C VAL A 166 11.10 3.72 -10.98
N LYS A 167 10.22 4.71 -10.71
CA LYS A 167 10.47 6.10 -11.09
C LYS A 167 11.72 6.67 -10.42
N ASP A 168 11.92 6.44 -9.12
CA ASP A 168 13.12 6.92 -8.42
C ASP A 168 14.40 6.32 -9.00
N MET A 169 14.41 5.01 -9.25
CA MET A 169 15.56 4.30 -9.81
C MET A 169 15.86 4.72 -11.25
N ARG A 170 14.82 4.94 -12.09
CA ARG A 170 14.99 5.50 -13.45
C ARG A 170 15.53 6.94 -13.41
N ASN A 171 15.11 7.76 -12.45
CA ASN A 171 15.66 9.10 -12.26
C ASN A 171 17.12 9.06 -11.79
N PHE A 172 17.47 8.15 -10.89
CA PHE A 172 18.85 7.92 -10.47
C PHE A 172 19.71 7.47 -11.65
N GLN A 173 19.24 6.48 -12.42
CA GLN A 173 19.89 5.99 -13.64
C GLN A 173 20.16 7.15 -14.61
N THR A 174 19.15 7.96 -14.92
CA THR A 174 19.28 9.10 -15.85
C THR A 174 20.31 10.13 -15.39
N ARG A 175 20.36 10.43 -14.08
CA ARG A 175 21.32 11.38 -13.50
C ARG A 175 22.77 10.88 -13.48
N ASN A 176 22.97 9.57 -13.40
CA ASN A 176 24.30 8.96 -13.30
C ASN A 176 24.85 8.45 -14.64
N LEU A 177 24.01 8.34 -15.68
CA LEU A 177 24.42 7.90 -17.02
C LEU A 177 24.84 9.06 -17.95
N THR A 178 24.74 10.32 -17.53
CA THR A 178 24.91 11.48 -18.42
C THR A 178 26.35 11.87 -18.75
N ASN A 179 27.40 11.22 -18.22
CA ASN A 179 28.77 11.76 -18.31
C ASN A 179 29.87 10.79 -18.79
N THR A 180 29.57 9.54 -19.14
CA THR A 180 30.60 8.59 -19.63
C THR A 180 30.14 7.91 -20.91
N GLY A 181 30.94 7.98 -21.98
CA GLY A 181 30.60 7.45 -23.30
C GLY A 181 30.42 5.92 -23.35
N GLU A 182 30.71 5.22 -22.25
CA GLU A 182 30.51 3.78 -22.09
C GLU A 182 29.94 3.50 -20.68
N LYS A 183 29.01 2.53 -20.60
CA LYS A 183 28.42 2.11 -19.31
C LYS A 183 29.38 1.21 -18.55
N THR A 184 29.52 1.42 -17.25
CA THR A 184 30.24 0.50 -16.38
C THR A 184 29.45 -0.80 -16.18
N ALA A 185 30.13 -1.88 -15.76
CA ALA A 185 29.46 -3.15 -15.45
C ALA A 185 28.35 -2.98 -14.40
N THR A 186 28.60 -2.19 -13.34
CA THR A 186 27.61 -1.87 -12.31
C THR A 186 26.40 -1.12 -12.86
N GLN A 187 26.59 -0.20 -13.81
CA GLN A 187 25.48 0.49 -14.48
C GLN A 187 24.63 -0.47 -15.31
N VAL A 188 25.26 -1.41 -16.04
CA VAL A 188 24.54 -2.45 -16.78
C VAL A 188 23.76 -3.36 -15.84
N GLU A 189 24.32 -3.67 -14.68
CA GLU A 189 23.62 -4.49 -13.68
C GLU A 189 22.46 -3.76 -13.02
N LEU A 190 22.63 -2.47 -12.71
CA LEU A 190 21.55 -1.62 -12.25
C LEU A 190 20.39 -1.58 -13.25
N ASP A 191 20.68 -1.47 -14.56
CA ASP A 191 19.66 -1.48 -15.60
C ASP A 191 18.83 -2.76 -15.56
N LYS A 192 19.48 -3.92 -15.41
CA LYS A 192 18.81 -5.22 -15.32
C LYS A 192 17.92 -5.34 -14.10
N GLU A 193 18.38 -4.85 -12.95
CA GLU A 193 17.57 -4.87 -11.72
C GLU A 193 16.38 -3.91 -11.81
N ILE A 194 16.50 -2.78 -12.49
CA ILE A 194 15.36 -1.89 -12.75
C ILE A 194 14.37 -2.56 -13.71
N GLU A 195 14.84 -3.23 -14.77
CA GLU A 195 13.98 -4.00 -15.68
C GLU A 195 13.26 -5.14 -14.95
N LYS A 196 13.95 -5.84 -14.04
CA LYS A 196 13.34 -6.84 -13.17
C LYS A 196 12.23 -6.22 -12.31
N LEU A 197 12.46 -5.07 -11.70
CA LEU A 197 11.44 -4.36 -10.90
C LEU A 197 10.22 -3.98 -11.73
N GLU A 198 10.42 -3.51 -12.97
CA GLU A 198 9.33 -3.18 -13.90
C GLU A 198 8.50 -4.40 -14.30
N LEU A 199 9.13 -5.56 -14.49
CA LEU A 199 8.44 -6.82 -14.76
C LEU A 199 7.58 -7.25 -13.56
N LEU A 200 8.11 -7.09 -12.35
CA LEU A 200 7.39 -7.39 -11.12
C LEU A 200 6.19 -6.46 -10.94
N LEU A 201 6.37 -5.15 -11.15
CA LEU A 201 5.28 -4.18 -11.16
C LEU A 201 4.18 -4.56 -12.16
N ALA A 202 4.56 -4.97 -13.37
CA ALA A 202 3.60 -5.41 -14.38
C ALA A 202 2.81 -6.66 -13.93
N GLU A 203 3.43 -7.56 -13.17
CA GLU A 203 2.75 -8.71 -12.57
C GLU A 203 1.76 -8.28 -11.47
N THR A 204 2.17 -7.38 -10.56
CA THR A 204 1.28 -6.79 -9.55
C THR A 204 0.04 -6.17 -10.20
N GLN A 205 0.25 -5.35 -11.24
CA GLN A 205 -0.83 -4.71 -12.01
C GLN A 205 -1.76 -5.73 -12.68
N ARG A 206 -1.25 -6.86 -13.18
CA ARG A 206 -2.08 -7.93 -13.76
C ARG A 206 -2.95 -8.57 -12.69
N GLN A 207 -2.39 -8.91 -11.54
CA GLN A 207 -3.14 -9.51 -10.43
C GLN A 207 -4.25 -8.57 -9.94
N THR A 208 -3.98 -7.27 -9.83
CA THR A 208 -5.00 -6.24 -9.51
C THR A 208 -6.14 -6.23 -10.52
N LYS A 209 -5.83 -6.31 -11.83
CA LYS A 209 -6.86 -6.37 -12.88
C LYS A 209 -7.73 -7.63 -12.79
N VAL A 210 -7.17 -8.76 -12.37
CA VAL A 210 -7.94 -10.00 -12.15
C VAL A 210 -8.96 -9.79 -11.01
N LEU A 211 -8.55 -9.19 -9.90
CA LEU A 211 -9.45 -8.88 -8.78
C LEU A 211 -10.61 -7.97 -9.21
N ALA A 212 -10.29 -6.88 -9.94
CA ALA A 212 -11.29 -5.96 -10.47
C ALA A 212 -12.28 -6.67 -11.41
N SER A 213 -11.78 -7.52 -12.30
CA SER A 213 -12.62 -8.31 -13.22
C SER A 213 -13.54 -9.28 -12.47
N LYS A 214 -13.02 -9.99 -11.46
CA LYS A 214 -13.83 -10.88 -10.61
C LYS A 214 -14.91 -10.11 -9.87
N ARG A 215 -14.61 -8.91 -9.34
CA ARG A 215 -15.60 -8.05 -8.67
C ARG A 215 -16.74 -7.64 -9.60
N GLN A 216 -16.42 -7.29 -10.84
CA GLN A 216 -17.41 -6.91 -11.86
C GLN A 216 -18.29 -8.07 -12.33
N SER A 217 -17.82 -9.31 -12.18
CA SER A 217 -18.55 -10.51 -12.65
C SER A 217 -19.68 -10.98 -11.70
N ILE A 218 -19.64 -10.58 -10.43
CA ILE A 218 -20.66 -10.88 -9.41
C ILE A 218 -21.82 -9.89 -9.54
#